data_AF-A0A374V2A2-F1
#
_entry.id   AF-A0A374V2A2-F1
#
_cell.length_a   1.000
_cell.length_b   1.000
_cell.length_c   1.000
_cell.angle_alpha   90.00
_cell.angle_beta   90.00
_cell.angle_gamma   90.00
#
_symmetry.space_group_name_H-M   'P 1'
#
loop_
_entity.id
_entity.type
_entity.pdbx_description
1 polymer ?
#
loop_
_entity_poly.entity_id
_entity_poly.type
_entity_poly.pdbx_seq_one_letter_code
_entity_poly.pdbx_strand_id
1 'polypeptide(L)' 'MSSVIEDLAALPRFLTVKETCAFLGVSASTVKRFVKSGDLRQWTPERGHRKITRDSVARLVGVDPAVIPNRRKSTE' A
#
# COMPACT_ATOMS: atom_id res chain seq x y z
N MET A 1 14.75 -1.40 -11.25
CA MET A 1 13.33 -0.94 -11.27
C MET A 1 12.33 -2.10 -11.35
N SER A 2 12.69 -3.27 -11.90
CA SER A 2 11.80 -4.44 -11.98
C SER A 2 11.39 -5.00 -10.61
N SER A 3 12.32 -5.06 -9.65
CA SER A 3 12.06 -5.67 -8.33
C SER A 3 10.94 -4.98 -7.54
N VAL A 4 10.90 -3.64 -7.52
CA VAL A 4 9.90 -2.91 -6.72
C VAL A 4 8.47 -3.06 -7.28
N ILE A 5 8.32 -3.23 -8.59
CA ILE A 5 7.01 -3.46 -9.22
C ILE A 5 6.53 -4.88 -8.89
N GLU A 6 7.43 -5.86 -8.91
CA GLU A 6 7.13 -7.25 -8.52
C GLU A 6 6.77 -7.35 -7.03
N ASP A 7 7.52 -6.65 -6.17
CA ASP A 7 7.23 -6.59 -4.73
C ASP A 7 5.87 -5.94 -4.47
N LEU A 8 5.57 -4.81 -5.13
CA LEU A 8 4.25 -4.19 -5.07
C LEU A 8 3.15 -5.13 -5.60
N ALA A 9 3.40 -5.84 -6.69
CA ALA A 9 2.44 -6.79 -7.26
C ALA A 9 2.10 -7.93 -6.28
N ALA A 10 3.05 -8.34 -5.45
CA ALA A 10 2.86 -9.36 -4.41
C ALA A 10 2.04 -8.85 -3.21
N LEU A 11 2.00 -7.54 -2.97
CA LEU A 11 1.24 -6.95 -1.86
C LEU A 11 -0.28 -7.04 -2.08
N PRO A 12 -1.07 -7.19 -0.99
CA PRO A 12 -2.52 -7.07 -1.06
C PRO A 12 -2.94 -5.66 -1.50
N ARG A 13 -4.14 -5.55 -2.08
CA ARG A 13 -4.70 -4.26 -2.52
C ARG A 13 -4.85 -3.25 -1.37
N PHE A 14 -5.09 -3.76 -0.17
CA PHE A 14 -5.27 -2.99 1.06
C PHE A 14 -4.30 -3.49 2.11
N LEU A 15 -3.43 -2.60 2.58
CA LEU A 15 -2.41 -2.88 3.59
C LEU A 15 -2.85 -2.33 4.94
N THR A 16 -2.48 -3.02 6.01
CA THR A 16 -2.48 -2.46 7.35
C THR A 16 -1.31 -1.48 7.52
N VAL A 17 -1.32 -0.70 8.59
CA VAL A 17 -0.16 0.13 8.96
C VAL A 17 1.08 -0.74 9.14
N LYS A 18 0.96 -1.92 9.77
CA LYS A 18 2.06 -2.85 9.99
C LYS A 18 2.69 -3.33 8.67
N GLU A 19 1.87 -3.75 7.72
CA GLU A 19 2.35 -4.18 6.39
C GLU A 19 2.99 -3.03 5.63
N THR A 20 2.42 -1.82 5.74
CA THR A 20 2.98 -0.62 5.11
C THR A 20 4.35 -0.27 5.70
N CYS A 21 4.51 -0.36 7.02
CA CYS A 21 5.79 -0.17 7.70
C CYS A 21 6.84 -1.17 7.22
N ALA A 22 6.46 -2.45 7.14
CA ALA A 22 7.35 -3.51 6.70
C ALA A 22 7.83 -3.30 5.26
N PHE A 23 6.94 -2.86 4.37
CA PHE A 23 7.29 -2.59 2.97
C PHE A 23 8.14 -1.33 2.79
N LEU A 24 7.78 -0.22 3.44
CA LEU A 24 8.49 1.05 3.29
C LEU A 24 9.77 1.13 4.14
N GLY A 25 9.97 0.21 5.09
CA GLY A 25 11.09 0.26 6.04
C GLY A 25 11.01 1.44 7.02
N VAL A 26 9.80 1.93 7.32
CA VAL A 26 9.59 3.11 8.18
C VAL A 26 8.73 2.79 9.40
N SER A 27 8.79 3.67 10.40
CA SER A 27 7.98 3.55 11.62
C SER A 27 6.49 3.77 11.37
N ALA A 28 5.64 3.23 12.25
CA ALA A 28 4.19 3.47 12.21
C ALA A 28 3.84 4.96 12.37
N SER A 29 4.64 5.73 13.11
CA SER A 29 4.48 7.18 13.24
C SER A 29 4.72 7.89 11.91
N THR A 30 5.74 7.46 11.15
CA THR A 30 6.01 7.97 9.81
C THR A 30 4.87 7.65 8.86
N VAL A 31 4.37 6.41 8.87
CA VAL A 31 3.20 6.03 8.05
C VAL A 31 1.98 6.89 8.38
N LYS A 32 1.69 7.11 9.67
CA LYS A 32 0.58 7.99 10.10
C LYS A 32 0.79 9.44 9.65
N ARG A 33 2.04 9.92 9.62
CA ARG A 33 2.37 11.24 9.10
C ARG A 33 2.06 11.33 7.60
N PHE A 34 2.45 10.34 6.80
CA PHE A 34 2.12 10.29 5.37
C PHE A 34 0.61 10.24 5.11
N VAL A 35 -0.15 9.55 5.96
CA VAL A 35 -1.62 9.57 5.87
C VAL A 35 -2.16 10.96 6.20
N LYS A 36 -1.61 11.64 7.21
CA LYS A 36 -2.05 12.99 7.60
C LYS A 36 -1.68 14.06 6.56
N SER A 37 -0.55 13.93 5.89
CA SER A 37 -0.14 14.83 4.81
C SER A 37 -0.85 14.54 3.49
N GLY A 38 -1.50 13.38 3.35
CA GLY A 38 -2.22 12.99 2.14
C GLY A 38 -1.36 12.22 1.13
N ASP A 39 -0.09 11.97 1.43
CA ASP A 39 0.81 11.17 0.61
C ASP A 39 0.36 9.70 0.54
N LEU A 40 -0.24 9.20 1.64
CA LEU A 40 -0.89 7.89 1.68
C LEU A 40 -2.41 8.03 1.80
N ARG A 41 -3.14 7.31 0.94
CA ARG A 41 -4.60 7.23 1.03
C ARG A 41 -5.01 6.12 1.98
N GLN A 42 -5.79 6.51 2.98
CA GLN A 42 -6.40 5.62 3.94
C GLN A 42 -7.87 5.39 3.60
N TRP A 43 -8.28 4.12 3.58
CA TRP A 43 -9.66 3.68 3.49
C TRP A 43 -10.04 2.99 4.80
N THR A 44 -11.18 3.39 5.38
CA THR A 44 -11.71 2.76 6.58
C THR A 44 -13.03 2.08 6.23
N PRO A 45 -13.13 0.74 6.29
CA PRO A 45 -14.39 0.04 6.11
C PRO A 45 -15.35 0.33 7.28
N GLU A 46 -16.65 0.15 7.05
CA GLU A 46 -17.72 0.39 8.04
C GLU A 46 -17.54 -0.42 9.33
N ARG A 47 -16.88 -1.57 9.24
CA ARG A 47 -16.33 -2.32 10.37
C ARG A 47 -14.89 -2.73 10.09
N GLY A 48 -14.00 -2.47 11.06
CA GLY A 48 -12.62 -2.98 11.06
C GLY A 48 -11.54 -1.91 11.12
N HIS A 49 -10.29 -2.34 10.94
CA HIS A 49 -9.13 -1.47 11.02
C HIS A 49 -8.91 -0.69 9.73
N ARG A 50 -8.40 0.54 9.88
CA ARG A 50 -8.03 1.40 8.75
C ARG A 50 -7.00 0.72 7.86
N LYS A 51 -7.19 0.82 6.55
CA LYS A 51 -6.33 0.26 5.52
C LYS A 51 -5.70 1.35 4.69
N ILE A 52 -4.49 1.09 4.19
CA ILE A 52 -3.74 1.94 3.26
C ILE A 52 -3.82 1.28 1.90
N THR A 53 -4.10 2.08 0.87
CA THR A 53 -4.21 1.53 -0.49
C THR A 53 -2.83 1.25 -1.06
N ARG A 54 -2.66 0.09 -1.70
CA ARG A 54 -1.43 -0.25 -2.44
C ARG A 54 -1.08 0.81 -3.48
N ASP A 55 -2.09 1.36 -4.13
CA ASP A 55 -1.97 2.44 -5.11
C ASP A 55 -1.26 3.68 -4.54
N SER A 56 -1.67 4.13 -3.35
CA SER A 56 -0.99 5.26 -2.71
C SER A 56 0.45 4.94 -2.29
N VAL A 57 0.73 3.69 -1.89
CA VAL A 57 2.10 3.27 -1.58
C VAL A 57 2.96 3.26 -2.85
N ALA A 58 2.42 2.79 -3.97
CA ALA A 58 3.09 2.82 -5.26
C ALA A 58 3.47 4.24 -5.68
N ARG A 59 2.51 5.17 -5.61
CA ARG A 59 2.76 6.58 -5.91
C ARG A 59 3.84 7.18 -5.01
N LEU A 60 3.83 6.83 -3.72
CA LEU A 60 4.82 7.30 -2.75
C LEU A 60 6.24 6.87 -3.13
N VAL A 61 6.42 5.66 -3.68
CA VAL A 61 7.72 5.16 -4.14
C VAL A 61 8.01 5.47 -5.61
N GLY A 62 7.22 6.35 -6.24
CA GLY A 62 7.41 6.80 -7.62
C GLY A 62 7.00 5.78 -8.70
N VAL A 63 6.16 4.80 -8.35
CA VAL A 63 5.63 3.80 -9.29
C VAL A 63 4.21 4.19 -9.69
N ASP A 64 3.95 4.22 -11.00
CA ASP A 64 2.59 4.38 -11.51
C ASP A 64 1.76 3.14 -11.14
N PRO A 65 0.65 3.29 -10.40
CA PRO A 65 -0.14 2.14 -9.98
C PRO A 65 -0.78 1.36 -11.16
N ALA A 66 -0.92 1.96 -12.34
CA ALA A 66 -1.44 1.31 -13.54
C ALA A 66 -0.50 0.23 -14.09
N VAL A 67 0.81 0.32 -13.81
CA VAL A 67 1.79 -0.70 -14.24
C VAL A 67 1.87 -1.90 -13.29
N ILE A 68 1.21 -1.83 -12.13
CA ILE A 68 1.24 -2.91 -11.14
C ILE A 68 0.18 -3.93 -11.51
N PRO A 69 0.55 -5.18 -11.86
CA PRO A 69 -0.43 -6.19 -12.19
C PRO A 69 -1.37 -6.43 -11.01
N ASN A 70 -2.66 -6.44 -11.29
CA ASN A 70 -3.66 -6.83 -10.31
C ASN A 70 -3.67 -8.37 -10.28
N ARG A 71 -2.98 -8.98 -9.30
CA ARG A 71 -3.25 -10.39 -8.97
C ARG A 71 -4.71 -10.46 -8.53
N ARG A 72 -5.62 -10.73 -9.47
CA ARG A 72 -6.93 -11.26 -9.11
C ARG A 72 -6.63 -12.55 -8.37
N LYS A 73 -6.99 -12.65 -7.10
CA LYS A 73 -7.00 -13.96 -6.46
C LYS A 73 -7.93 -14.82 -7.31
N SER A 74 -7.42 -15.90 -7.90
CA SER A 74 -8.27 -17.01 -8.31
C SER A 74 -9.15 -17.33 -7.12
N THR A 75 -10.45 -17.14 -7.30
CA THR A 75 -11.47 -17.84 -6.56
C THR A 75 -11.30 -19.31 -6.96
N GLU A 76 -10.70 -20.11 -6.09
CA GLU A 76 -10.87 -21.57 -6.09
C GLU A 76 -11.81 -21.91 -4.93
#